data_AF-A0A959SPZ8-F1
#
_entry.id   AF-A0A959SPZ8-F1
#
_cell.length_a   1.000
_cell.length_b   1.000
_cell.length_c   1.000
_cell.angle_alpha   90.00
_cell.angle_beta   90.00
_cell.angle_gamma   90.00
#
_symmetry.space_group_name_H-M   'P 1'
#
loop_
_entity.id
_entity.type
_entity.pdbx_description
1 polymer ?
#
loop_
_entity_poly.entity_id
_entity_poly.type
_entity_poly.pdbx_seq_one_letter_code
_entity_poly.pdbx_strand_id
1 'polypeptide(L)'
;MRYQQALLLPVFAGVLCAGCRKEQANGAPGITILQPAEFASVALPDTLMVTVQAQDDHGLVQVAVTLLDANGIPVVATASASASGTSATHTIALPIVSEQLESGPYKLLATAYDGELAGKDYRSIHISAVPLRVRMVFTLAAPQPGTVDLYRTDSTGQTVLAASFSMDLGGAA
;
A
#
# COMPACT_ATOMS: atom_id res chain seq x y z
N MET A 1 49.67 18.06 58.86
CA MET A 1 49.00 18.47 57.60
C MET A 1 48.46 17.24 56.85
N ARG A 2 47.40 16.56 57.35
CA ARG A 2 46.96 15.25 56.80
C ARG A 2 45.43 14.99 56.78
N TYR A 3 44.59 16.02 56.94
CA TYR A 3 43.13 15.84 57.04
C TYR A 3 42.28 16.71 56.09
N GLN A 4 42.86 17.27 55.02
CA GLN A 4 42.11 18.10 54.06
C GLN A 4 41.71 17.38 52.76
N GLN A 5 42.17 16.15 52.53
CA GLN A 5 41.91 15.43 51.28
C GLN A 5 40.74 14.42 51.36
N ALA A 6 40.23 14.12 52.56
CA ALA A 6 39.17 13.12 52.76
C ALA A 6 37.75 13.66 52.53
N LEU A 7 37.58 14.98 52.40
CA LEU A 7 36.27 15.63 52.26
C LEU A 7 35.85 15.90 50.80
N LEU A 8 36.74 15.68 49.83
CA LEU A 8 36.47 15.94 48.41
C LEU A 8 35.83 14.74 47.66
N LEU A 9 35.89 13.53 48.24
CA LEU A 9 35.38 12.31 47.61
C LEU A 9 33.84 12.15 47.62
N PRO A 10 33.08 12.54 48.66
CA PRO A 10 31.62 12.36 48.64
C PRO A 10 30.90 13.39 47.75
N VAL A 11 31.54 14.54 47.45
CA VAL A 11 30.94 15.60 46.60
C VAL A 11 31.01 15.21 45.12
N PHE A 12 32.04 14.49 44.68
CA PHE A 12 32.20 14.09 43.29
C PHE A 12 31.24 12.94 42.87
N ALA A 13 30.86 12.08 43.83
CA ALA A 13 29.93 10.97 43.58
C ALA A 13 28.47 11.44 43.41
N GLY A 14 28.07 12.55 44.05
CA GLY A 14 26.70 13.09 43.93
C GLY A 14 26.39 13.74 42.59
N VAL A 15 27.40 14.30 41.90
CA VAL A 15 27.22 15.01 40.62
C VAL A 15 27.01 14.04 39.45
N LEU A 16 27.53 12.82 39.54
CA LEU A 16 27.41 11.81 38.47
C LEU A 16 26.03 11.14 38.40
N CYS A 17 25.21 11.22 39.46
CA CYS A 17 23.87 10.62 39.50
C CYS A 17 22.75 11.53 38.99
N ALA A 18 23.02 12.82 38.71
CA ALA A 18 22.03 13.76 38.20
C ALA A 18 21.93 13.80 36.66
N GLY A 19 22.77 13.04 35.95
CA GLY A 19 22.90 13.11 34.49
C GLY A 19 21.91 12.29 33.67
N CYS A 20 21.16 11.36 34.26
CA CYS A 20 20.20 10.55 33.52
C CYS A 20 18.81 11.19 33.52
N ARG A 21 18.64 12.32 32.82
CA ARG A 21 17.29 12.68 32.32
C ARG A 21 16.93 11.62 31.28
N LYS A 22 16.01 10.72 31.64
CA LYS A 22 15.39 9.81 30.69
C LYS A 22 14.61 10.66 29.70
N GLU A 23 15.11 10.79 28.47
CA GLU A 23 14.32 11.38 27.40
C GLU A 23 13.01 10.59 27.28
N GLN A 24 11.89 11.31 27.19
CA GLN A 24 10.62 10.67 26.91
C GLN A 24 10.73 10.03 25.53
N ALA A 25 10.48 8.73 25.47
CA ALA A 25 10.52 8.01 24.20
C ALA A 25 9.52 8.66 23.24
N ASN A 26 9.98 9.00 22.03
CA ASN A 26 9.10 9.45 20.96
C ASN A 26 8.05 8.37 20.66
N GLY A 27 6.78 8.75 20.63
CA GLY A 27 5.67 7.87 20.28
C GLY A 27 5.47 7.82 18.77
N ALA A 28 4.84 6.78 18.25
CA ALA A 28 4.44 6.79 16.84
C ALA A 28 3.32 7.83 16.63
N PRO A 29 3.28 8.52 15.48
CA PRO A 29 2.27 9.52 15.21
C PRO A 29 0.86 8.91 15.24
N GLY A 30 -0.13 9.63 15.75
CA GLY A 30 -1.54 9.27 15.66
C GLY A 30 -2.06 9.53 14.25
N ILE A 31 -2.90 8.62 13.71
CA ILE A 31 -3.65 8.86 12.47
C ILE A 31 -5.05 8.30 12.59
N THR A 32 -6.02 8.96 11.97
CA THR A 32 -7.41 8.52 11.91
C THR A 32 -8.00 8.85 10.55
N ILE A 33 -8.66 7.86 9.94
CA ILE A 33 -9.39 8.02 8.69
C ILE A 33 -10.75 8.66 9.02
N LEU A 34 -11.01 9.84 8.46
CA LEU A 34 -12.30 10.54 8.59
C LEU A 34 -13.26 10.14 7.48
N GLN A 35 -12.76 9.94 6.26
CA GLN A 35 -13.52 9.51 5.08
C GLN A 35 -12.68 8.54 4.23
N PRO A 36 -13.29 7.56 3.54
CA PRO A 36 -14.73 7.24 3.50
C PRO A 36 -15.23 6.64 4.83
N ALA A 37 -16.53 6.42 5.02
CA ALA A 37 -17.03 5.71 6.21
C ALA A 37 -16.65 4.22 6.20
N GLU A 38 -16.70 3.55 7.36
CA GLU A 38 -16.49 2.10 7.45
C GLU A 38 -17.49 1.36 6.55
N PHE A 39 -17.03 0.35 5.83
CA PHE A 39 -17.79 -0.45 4.85
C PHE A 39 -18.35 0.35 3.67
N ALA A 40 -17.78 1.52 3.36
CA ALA A 40 -18.14 2.24 2.14
C ALA A 40 -17.93 1.38 0.89
N SER A 41 -18.79 1.55 -0.11
CA SER A 41 -18.73 0.83 -1.38
C SER A 41 -18.16 1.70 -2.50
N VAL A 42 -17.25 1.15 -3.29
CA VAL A 42 -16.61 1.81 -4.43
C VAL A 42 -16.79 0.95 -5.68
N ALA A 43 -17.32 1.53 -6.75
CA ALA A 43 -17.43 0.85 -8.05
C ALA A 43 -16.20 1.16 -8.89
N LEU A 44 -15.63 0.17 -9.57
CA LEU A 44 -14.45 0.39 -10.42
C LEU A 44 -14.84 0.76 -11.85
N PRO A 45 -13.97 1.47 -12.60
CA PRO A 45 -12.83 2.23 -12.11
C PRO A 45 -13.28 3.55 -11.46
N ASP A 46 -12.64 3.95 -10.36
CA ASP A 46 -12.97 5.20 -9.65
C ASP A 46 -11.74 5.75 -8.89
N THR A 47 -11.86 6.97 -8.37
CA THR A 47 -10.88 7.60 -7.48
C THR A 47 -11.50 7.80 -6.10
N LEU A 48 -11.01 7.05 -5.12
CA LEU A 48 -11.48 7.17 -3.74
C LEU A 48 -10.84 8.39 -3.08
N MET A 49 -11.67 9.32 -2.61
CA MET A 49 -11.23 10.46 -1.83
C MET A 49 -11.11 10.06 -0.35
N VAL A 50 -9.88 10.02 0.16
CA VAL A 50 -9.59 9.60 1.53
C VAL A 50 -9.19 10.82 2.35
N THR A 51 -9.98 11.15 3.38
CA THR A 51 -9.66 12.24 4.30
C THR A 51 -9.09 11.64 5.58
N VAL A 52 -7.88 12.06 5.97
CA VAL A 52 -7.18 11.60 7.17
C VAL A 52 -6.83 12.78 8.06
N GLN A 53 -6.80 12.53 9.37
CA GLN A 53 -6.25 13.44 10.36
C GLN A 53 -5.07 12.76 11.03
N ALA A 54 -3.91 13.41 11.03
CA ALA A 54 -2.69 12.93 11.66
C ALA A 54 -2.24 13.91 12.74
N GLN A 55 -1.64 13.40 13.82
CA GLN A 55 -1.13 14.17 14.95
C GLN A 55 0.17 13.55 15.46
N ASP A 56 1.13 14.38 15.85
CA ASP A 56 2.41 13.97 16.41
C ASP A 56 2.95 15.05 17.35
N ASP A 57 3.69 14.64 18.39
CA ASP A 57 4.24 15.58 19.38
C ASP A 57 5.51 16.30 18.90
N HIS A 58 6.26 15.71 17.97
CA HIS A 58 7.56 16.19 17.48
C HIS A 58 7.52 16.74 16.05
N GLY A 59 6.58 16.24 15.24
CA GLY A 59 6.27 16.78 13.93
C GLY A 59 6.02 15.69 12.89
N LEU A 60 5.09 15.96 11.98
CA LEU A 60 4.77 15.10 10.86
C LEU A 60 5.66 15.42 9.66
N VAL A 61 5.93 14.39 8.85
CA VAL A 61 6.66 14.48 7.57
C VAL A 61 5.78 14.07 6.41
N GLN A 62 4.99 13.00 6.56
CA GLN A 62 4.21 12.44 5.47
C GLN A 62 2.95 11.74 5.97
N VAL A 63 1.90 11.78 5.13
CA VAL A 63 0.74 10.89 5.22
C VAL A 63 0.59 10.10 3.93
N ALA A 64 0.23 8.83 4.04
CA ALA A 64 0.07 7.92 2.91
C ALA A 64 -1.19 7.07 3.06
N VAL A 65 -1.82 6.73 1.94
CA VAL A 65 -2.99 5.85 1.87
C VAL A 65 -2.78 4.79 0.81
N THR A 66 -3.16 3.56 1.12
CA THR A 66 -3.05 2.42 0.22
C THR A 66 -4.23 1.46 0.43
N LEU A 67 -4.54 0.68 -0.60
CA LEU A 67 -5.57 -0.34 -0.54
C LEU A 67 -4.93 -1.72 -0.47
N LEU A 68 -5.38 -2.52 0.48
CA LEU A 68 -4.87 -3.87 0.76
C LEU A 68 -5.94 -4.92 0.49
N ASP A 69 -5.52 -6.08 -0.01
CA ASP A 69 -6.36 -7.28 -0.10
C ASP A 69 -6.58 -7.96 1.28
N ALA A 70 -7.24 -9.12 1.26
CA ALA A 70 -7.46 -9.94 2.46
C ALA A 70 -6.17 -10.45 3.12
N ASN A 71 -5.08 -10.56 2.37
CA ASN A 71 -3.76 -10.98 2.85
C ASN A 71 -2.90 -9.81 3.35
N GLY A 72 -3.40 -8.57 3.25
CA GLY A 72 -2.66 -7.36 3.60
C GLY A 72 -1.67 -6.90 2.52
N ILE A 73 -1.80 -7.39 1.29
CA ILE A 73 -0.95 -7.03 0.16
C ILE A 73 -1.53 -5.79 -0.54
N PRO A 74 -0.70 -4.76 -0.81
CA PRO A 74 -1.15 -3.60 -1.59
C PRO A 74 -1.59 -4.00 -3.00
N VAL A 75 -2.81 -3.61 -3.38
CA VAL A 75 -3.40 -3.91 -4.69
C VAL A 75 -3.46 -2.69 -5.62
N VAL A 76 -3.12 -1.51 -5.11
CA VAL A 76 -3.00 -0.26 -5.87
C VAL A 76 -1.73 0.48 -5.46
N ALA A 77 -1.31 1.43 -6.29
CA ALA A 77 -0.23 2.34 -5.94
C ALA A 77 -0.63 3.20 -4.73
N THR A 78 0.27 3.29 -3.75
CA THR A 78 0.10 4.16 -2.57
C THR A 78 0.06 5.61 -3.00
N ALA A 79 -0.99 6.34 -2.58
CA ALA A 79 -1.06 7.79 -2.71
C ALA A 79 -0.56 8.45 -1.43
N SER A 80 0.14 9.59 -1.54
CA SER A 80 0.70 10.25 -0.35
C SER A 80 0.75 11.77 -0.51
N ALA A 81 0.86 12.46 0.62
CA ALA A 81 1.05 13.90 0.71
C ALA A 81 2.10 14.22 1.79
N SER A 82 2.88 15.28 1.56
CA SER A 82 3.76 15.83 2.60
C SER A 82 2.92 16.45 3.71
N ALA A 83 3.31 16.21 4.96
CA ALA A 83 2.74 16.83 6.14
C ALA A 83 3.85 17.63 6.86
N SER A 84 3.46 18.60 7.68
CA SER A 84 4.38 19.40 8.48
C SER A 84 3.69 19.90 9.73
N GLY A 85 4.45 20.09 10.81
CA GLY A 85 3.91 20.50 12.11
C GLY A 85 3.32 19.31 12.88
N THR A 86 2.68 19.58 14.02
CA THR A 86 2.23 18.55 14.97
C THR A 86 0.83 18.01 14.68
N SER A 87 0.10 18.59 13.74
CA SER A 87 -1.23 18.13 13.34
C SER A 87 -1.50 18.52 11.89
N ALA A 88 -2.09 17.60 11.12
CA ALA A 88 -2.45 17.84 9.74
C ALA A 88 -3.74 17.10 9.36
N THR A 89 -4.55 17.73 8.51
CA THR A 89 -5.70 17.08 7.87
C THR A 89 -5.48 17.12 6.37
N HIS A 90 -5.54 15.97 5.71
CA HIS A 90 -5.32 15.85 4.27
C HIS A 90 -6.46 15.06 3.63
N THR A 91 -6.88 15.51 2.45
CA THR A 91 -7.69 14.71 1.53
C THR A 91 -6.79 14.24 0.39
N ILE A 92 -6.64 12.92 0.28
CA ILE A 92 -5.76 12.25 -0.68
C ILE A 92 -6.64 11.50 -1.67
N ALA A 93 -6.42 11.74 -2.96
CA ALA A 93 -7.06 11.01 -4.04
C ALA A 93 -6.32 9.68 -4.25
N LEU A 94 -7.01 8.55 -4.08
CA LEU A 94 -6.48 7.21 -4.32
C LEU A 94 -7.15 6.62 -5.58
N PRO A 95 -6.48 6.61 -6.74
CA PRO A 95 -7.02 6.02 -7.95
C PRO A 95 -7.09 4.49 -7.83
N ILE A 96 -8.26 3.91 -8.07
CA ILE A 96 -8.51 2.47 -8.08
C ILE A 96 -9.02 2.09 -9.47
N VAL A 97 -8.08 1.80 -10.37
CA VAL A 97 -8.36 1.65 -11.82
C VAL A 97 -8.13 0.24 -12.35
N SER A 98 -7.63 -0.68 -11.53
CA SER A 98 -7.33 -2.04 -11.99
C SER A 98 -8.62 -2.86 -12.16
N GLU A 99 -8.87 -3.32 -13.39
CA GLU A 99 -9.97 -4.23 -13.71
C GLU A 99 -9.72 -5.67 -13.20
N GLN A 100 -8.53 -5.97 -12.71
CA GLN A 100 -8.18 -7.28 -12.14
C GLN A 100 -8.68 -7.45 -10.71
N LEU A 101 -9.15 -6.37 -10.07
CA LEU A 101 -9.71 -6.45 -8.73
C LEU A 101 -11.05 -7.16 -8.76
N GLU A 102 -11.20 -8.16 -7.91
CA GLU A 102 -12.47 -8.85 -7.71
C GLU A 102 -13.37 -8.05 -6.77
N SER A 103 -14.70 -8.21 -6.94
CA SER A 103 -15.66 -7.66 -5.99
C SER A 103 -15.48 -8.30 -4.61
N GLY A 104 -15.47 -7.50 -3.56
CA GLY A 104 -15.27 -8.04 -2.21
C GLY A 104 -14.79 -7.02 -1.18
N PRO A 105 -14.51 -7.49 0.05
CA PRO A 105 -13.96 -6.66 1.10
C PRO A 105 -12.46 -6.40 0.90
N TYR A 106 -12.05 -5.15 1.06
CA TYR A 106 -10.66 -4.70 1.08
C TYR A 106 -10.41 -3.84 2.32
N LYS A 107 -9.13 -3.63 2.64
CA LYS A 107 -8.72 -2.74 3.74
C LYS A 107 -8.00 -1.52 3.20
N LEU A 108 -8.56 -0.35 3.47
CA LEU A 108 -7.87 0.91 3.31
C LEU A 108 -6.92 1.11 4.50
N LEU A 109 -5.63 1.29 4.23
CA LEU A 109 -4.62 1.61 5.23
C LEU A 109 -4.20 3.07 5.06
N ALA A 110 -4.28 3.84 6.14
CA ALA A 110 -3.67 5.16 6.25
C ALA A 110 -2.45 5.08 7.17
N THR A 111 -1.36 5.75 6.79
CA THR A 111 -0.11 5.81 7.55
C THR A 111 0.32 7.26 7.74
N ALA A 112 0.70 7.65 8.95
CA ALA A 112 1.41 8.89 9.24
C ALA A 112 2.87 8.58 9.59
N TYR A 113 3.80 9.43 9.16
CA TYR A 113 5.24 9.28 9.38
C TYR A 113 5.84 10.58 9.87
N ASP A 114 6.66 10.52 10.92
CA ASP A 114 7.34 11.64 11.58
C ASP A 114 8.83 11.76 11.20
N GLY A 115 9.35 10.84 10.38
CA GLY A 115 10.79 10.75 10.06
C GLY A 115 11.51 9.56 10.70
N GLU A 116 10.91 8.93 11.70
CA GLU A 116 11.49 7.77 12.41
C GLU A 116 10.47 6.64 12.59
N LEU A 117 9.27 6.98 13.01
CA LEU A 117 8.17 6.09 13.36
C LEU A 117 6.97 6.29 12.44
N ALA A 118 6.15 5.24 12.34
CA ALA A 118 4.94 5.25 11.53
C ALA A 118 3.73 4.78 12.33
N GLY A 119 2.69 5.61 12.36
CA GLY A 119 1.37 5.28 12.88
C GLY A 119 0.44 4.80 11.79
N LYS A 120 -0.53 3.96 12.13
CA LYS A 120 -1.43 3.33 11.15
C LYS A 120 -2.87 3.36 11.62
N ASP A 121 -3.78 3.55 10.68
CA ASP A 121 -5.22 3.33 10.86
C ASP A 121 -5.78 2.54 9.67
N TYR A 122 -6.83 1.77 9.93
CA TYR A 122 -7.42 0.86 8.95
C TYR A 122 -8.92 1.10 8.84
N ARG A 123 -9.44 0.93 7.62
CA ARG A 123 -10.86 1.01 7.34
C ARG A 123 -11.26 -0.05 6.34
N SER A 124 -12.30 -0.80 6.65
CA SER A 124 -12.87 -1.79 5.72
C SER A 124 -13.67 -1.06 4.64
N ILE A 125 -13.49 -1.44 3.38
CA ILE A 125 -14.30 -0.96 2.26
C ILE A 125 -14.74 -2.14 1.39
N HIS A 126 -15.81 -1.96 0.62
CA HIS A 126 -16.28 -2.93 -0.35
C HIS A 126 -16.01 -2.44 -1.77
N ILE A 127 -15.42 -3.29 -2.60
CA ILE A 127 -15.18 -2.99 -4.01
C ILE A 127 -16.21 -3.74 -4.84
N SER A 128 -16.81 -3.02 -5.79
CA SER A 128 -17.64 -3.57 -6.84
C SER A 128 -16.88 -3.51 -8.17
N ALA A 129 -16.33 -4.64 -8.58
CA ALA A 129 -15.62 -4.77 -9.84
C ALA A 129 -16.57 -4.59 -11.03
N VAL A 130 -16.01 -4.16 -12.17
CA VAL A 130 -16.73 -4.17 -13.44
C VAL A 130 -16.91 -5.63 -13.88
N PRO A 131 -18.13 -6.06 -14.25
CA PRO A 131 -18.32 -7.40 -14.81
C PRO A 131 -17.44 -7.60 -16.05
N LEU A 132 -16.47 -8.51 -15.95
CA LEU A 132 -15.61 -8.87 -17.07
C LEU A 132 -16.45 -9.58 -18.16
N ARG A 133 -16.29 -9.15 -19.40
CA ARG A 133 -16.86 -9.84 -20.57
C ARG A 133 -15.73 -10.45 -21.37
N VAL A 134 -15.84 -11.74 -21.67
CA VAL A 134 -14.91 -12.41 -22.58
C VAL A 134 -15.01 -11.73 -23.93
N ARG A 135 -13.94 -11.05 -24.37
CA ARG A 135 -13.89 -10.43 -25.70
C ARG A 135 -13.63 -11.47 -26.78
N MET A 136 -12.67 -12.35 -26.53
CA MET A 136 -12.29 -13.46 -27.42
C MET A 136 -11.44 -14.50 -26.69
N VAL A 137 -11.44 -15.73 -27.19
CA VAL A 137 -10.56 -16.83 -26.81
C VAL A 137 -9.67 -17.17 -27.99
N PHE A 138 -8.38 -17.41 -27.75
CA PHE A 138 -7.45 -17.87 -28.76
C PHE A 138 -7.14 -19.35 -28.56
N THR A 139 -7.25 -20.15 -29.62
CA THR A 139 -6.99 -21.59 -29.61
C THR A 139 -5.88 -21.92 -30.59
N LEU A 140 -4.86 -22.63 -30.13
CA LEU A 140 -3.82 -23.16 -31.00
C LEU A 140 -4.18 -24.60 -31.38
N ALA A 141 -4.12 -24.93 -32.67
CA ALA A 141 -4.27 -26.30 -33.16
C ALA A 141 -3.11 -26.63 -34.09
N ALA A 142 -2.67 -27.89 -34.09
CA ALA A 142 -1.72 -28.41 -35.06
C ALA A 142 -2.45 -29.38 -35.99
N PRO A 143 -3.20 -28.87 -36.99
CA PRO A 143 -4.03 -29.73 -37.85
C PRO A 143 -3.18 -30.65 -38.74
N GLN A 144 -1.92 -30.28 -38.99
CA GLN A 144 -0.96 -31.00 -39.82
C GLN A 144 0.43 -30.94 -39.20
N PRO A 145 1.31 -31.93 -39.45
CA PRO A 145 2.71 -31.84 -39.06
C PRO A 145 3.36 -30.59 -39.67
N GLY A 146 4.10 -29.84 -38.85
CA GLY A 146 4.81 -28.65 -39.31
C GLY A 146 3.98 -27.37 -39.38
N THR A 147 2.69 -27.39 -39.01
CA THR A 147 1.83 -26.19 -39.02
C THR A 147 1.08 -26.02 -37.71
N VAL A 148 1.02 -24.80 -37.19
CA VAL A 148 0.14 -24.40 -36.08
C VAL A 148 -0.80 -23.30 -36.52
N ASP A 149 -2.09 -23.56 -36.39
CA ASP A 149 -3.16 -22.60 -36.62
C ASP A 149 -3.57 -21.95 -35.31
N LEU A 150 -3.66 -20.63 -35.32
CA LEU A 150 -4.26 -19.82 -34.27
C LEU A 150 -5.67 -19.46 -34.67
N TYR A 151 -6.65 -19.99 -33.96
CA TYR A 151 -8.05 -19.61 -34.07
C TYR A 151 -8.39 -18.53 -33.04
N ARG A 152 -9.29 -17.63 -33.43
CA ARG A 152 -9.92 -16.65 -32.54
C ARG A 152 -11.42 -16.93 -32.49
N THR A 153 -11.93 -17.20 -31.31
CA THR A 153 -13.36 -17.32 -31.02
C THR A 153 -13.83 -16.05 -30.33
N ASP A 154 -14.82 -15.35 -30.87
CA ASP A 154 -15.36 -14.13 -30.25
C ASP A 154 -16.44 -14.42 -29.18
N SER A 155 -16.96 -13.35 -28.57
CA SER A 155 -18.01 -13.43 -27.53
C SER A 155 -19.36 -13.99 -28.03
N THR A 156 -19.56 -14.12 -29.35
CA THR A 156 -20.76 -14.71 -29.96
C THR A 156 -20.56 -16.19 -30.33
N GLY A 157 -19.36 -16.74 -30.08
CA GLY A 157 -18.99 -18.09 -30.44
C GLY A 157 -18.53 -18.24 -31.89
N GLN A 158 -18.39 -17.16 -32.66
CA GLN A 158 -17.82 -17.25 -34.00
C GLN A 158 -16.32 -17.49 -33.92
N THR A 159 -15.89 -18.61 -34.50
CA THR A 159 -14.48 -19.01 -34.57
C THR A 159 -13.94 -18.75 -35.97
N VAL A 160 -12.86 -17.99 -36.05
CA VAL A 160 -12.17 -17.66 -37.30
C VAL A 160 -10.69 -18.01 -37.19
N LEU A 161 -10.07 -18.44 -38.29
CA LEU A 161 -8.61 -18.56 -38.36
C LEU A 161 -7.99 -17.16 -38.28
N ALA A 162 -7.18 -16.91 -37.25
CA ALA A 162 -6.51 -15.64 -37.02
C ALA A 162 -5.10 -15.61 -37.62
N ALA A 163 -4.36 -16.71 -37.52
CA ALA A 163 -3.04 -16.86 -38.13
C ALA A 163 -2.71 -18.34 -38.35
N SER A 164 -1.77 -18.62 -39.24
CA SER A 164 -1.15 -19.94 -39.39
C SER A 164 0.37 -19.77 -39.39
N PHE A 165 1.06 -20.61 -38.62
CA PHE A 165 2.51 -20.55 -38.41
C PHE A 165 3.13 -21.85 -38.91
N SER A 166 4.20 -21.73 -39.70
CA SER A 166 5.07 -22.88 -40.02
C SER A 166 5.96 -23.18 -38.82
N MET A 167 5.92 -24.42 -38.33
CA MET A 167 6.90 -24.98 -37.40
C MET A 167 8.12 -25.46 -38.19
N ASP A 168 8.82 -24.56 -38.86
CA ASP A 168 10.13 -24.85 -39.48
C ASP A 168 11.28 -24.91 -38.44
N LEU A 169 10.95 -25.04 -37.15
CA LEU A 169 11.91 -25.38 -36.11
C LEU A 169 12.21 -26.88 -36.18
N GLY A 170 12.88 -27.28 -37.26
CA GLY A 170 13.76 -28.43 -37.24
C GLY A 170 14.79 -28.19 -36.12
N GLY A 171 14.58 -28.85 -34.98
CA GLY A 171 15.57 -28.89 -33.93
C GLY A 171 16.91 -29.29 -34.53
N ALA A 172 17.96 -28.54 -34.19
CA ALA A 172 19.32 -28.95 -34.48
C ALA A 172 19.54 -30.33 -33.83
N ALA A 173 19.55 -31.37 -34.66
CA ALA A 173 19.98 -32.72 -34.31
C ALA A 173 21.50 -32.83 -34.52
#